data_AF-A0A3D4QII5-F1
#
_entry.id   AF-A0A3D4QII5-F1
#
_cell.length_a   1.000
_cell.length_b   1.000
_cell.length_c   1.000
_cell.angle_alpha   90.00
_cell.angle_beta   90.00
_cell.angle_gamma   90.00
#
_symmetry.space_group_name_H-M   'P 1'
#
loop_
_entity.id
_entity.type
_entity.pdbx_description
1 polymer ?
#
loop_
_entity_poly.entity_id
_entity_poly.type
_entity_poly.pdbx_seq_one_letter_code
_entity_poly.pdbx_strand_id
1 'polypeptide(L)' 'MDIREDDLTGDAVRGVIRAHLDQMVSQTPAGSVYALDLGGLTAPDVTFWSMWDGAEIIGCGALKELDPRHGEIKSMHTLA' A
#
# COMPACT_ATOMS: atom_id res chain seq x y z
N MET A 1 -15.53 -7.49 6.33
CA MET A 1 -14.74 -6.63 5.42
C MET A 1 -15.04 -5.16 5.63
N ASP A 2 -14.01 -4.42 6.04
CA ASP A 2 -14.01 -2.99 6.35
C ASP A 2 -12.76 -2.33 5.73
N ILE A 3 -12.92 -1.20 5.06
CA ILE A 3 -11.83 -0.46 4.40
C ILE A 3 -11.71 0.89 5.09
N ARG A 4 -10.52 1.20 5.59
CA ARG A 4 -10.24 2.38 6.40
C ARG A 4 -9.10 3.15 5.79
N GLU A 5 -9.20 4.48 5.77
CA GLU A 5 -8.03 5.31 5.54
C GLU A 5 -7.06 5.10 6.71
N ASP A 6 -5.78 4.93 6.40
CA ASP A 6 -4.77 4.50 7.37
C ASP A 6 -3.52 5.37 7.26
N ASP A 7 -2.95 5.70 8.41
CA ASP A 7 -1.80 6.58 8.53
C ASP A 7 -0.46 5.84 8.49
N LEU A 8 -0.49 4.52 8.23
CA LEU A 8 0.70 3.65 8.07
C LEU A 8 1.51 3.47 9.36
N THR A 9 0.95 3.85 10.52
CA THR A 9 1.64 3.77 11.81
C THR A 9 1.50 2.39 12.48
N GLY A 10 0.42 1.67 12.18
CA GLY A 10 0.11 0.37 12.80
C GLY A 10 1.02 -0.78 12.34
N ASP A 11 1.42 -1.64 13.28
CA ASP A 11 2.32 -2.78 13.00
C ASP A 11 1.74 -3.77 11.98
N ALA A 12 0.42 -4.02 12.03
CA ALA A 12 -0.27 -4.90 11.09
C ALA A 12 -0.16 -4.38 9.64
N VAL A 13 -0.36 -3.07 9.45
CA VAL A 13 -0.29 -2.39 8.15
C VAL A 13 1.13 -2.39 7.60
N ARG A 14 2.12 -2.14 8.47
CA ARG A 14 3.55 -2.26 8.12
C ARG A 14 3.92 -3.67 7.68
N GLY A 15 3.31 -4.69 8.28
CA GLY A 15 3.44 -6.09 7.86
C GLY A 15 2.98 -6.31 6.41
N VAL A 16 1.80 -5.80 6.04
CA VAL A 16 1.28 -5.89 4.67
C VAL A 16 2.18 -5.17 3.66
N ILE A 17 2.65 -3.97 4.01
CA ILE A 17 3.54 -3.19 3.12
C ILE A 17 4.84 -3.93 2.90
N ARG A 18 5.42 -4.53 3.95
CA ARG A 18 6.62 -5.35 3.82
C ARG A 18 6.39 -6.56 2.91
N ALA A 19 5.27 -7.26 3.07
CA ALA A 19 4.90 -8.38 2.19
C ALA A 19 4.79 -7.94 0.72
N HIS A 20 4.17 -6.78 0.47
CA HIS A 20 4.09 -6.18 -0.85
C HIS A 20 5.48 -5.87 -1.45
N LEU A 21 6.36 -5.23 -0.67
CA LEU A 21 7.73 -4.90 -1.11
C LEU A 21 8.56 -6.16 -1.40
N ASP A 22 8.50 -7.15 -0.52
CA ASP A 22 9.20 -8.43 -0.70
C ASP A 22 8.72 -9.13 -1.98
N GLN A 23 7.42 -9.09 -2.28
CA GLN A 23 6.87 -9.61 -3.54
C GLN A 23 7.42 -8.84 -4.75
N MET A 24 7.43 -7.51 -4.73
CA MET A 24 7.95 -6.69 -5.83
C MET A 24 9.44 -6.96 -6.09
N VAL A 25 10.24 -7.10 -5.03
CA VAL A 25 11.66 -7.46 -5.15
C VAL A 25 11.83 -8.86 -5.75
N SER A 26 10.98 -9.83 -5.37
CA SER A 26 11.07 -11.20 -5.90
C SER A 26 10.71 -11.33 -7.38
N GLN A 27 9.87 -10.44 -7.92
CA GLN A 27 9.33 -10.52 -9.29
C GLN A 27 10.02 -9.60 -10.28
N THR A 28 10.91 -8.71 -9.81
CA THR A 28 11.48 -7.66 -10.65
C THR A 28 12.99 -7.83 -10.80
N PRO A 29 13.55 -7.65 -12.01
CA PRO A 29 15.00 -7.62 -12.19
C PRO A 29 15.68 -6.61 -11.27
N ALA A 30 16.88 -6.94 -10.77
CA ALA A 30 17.65 -6.06 -9.92
C ALA A 30 17.81 -4.67 -10.56
N GLY A 31 17.40 -3.62 -9.85
CA GLY A 31 17.48 -2.23 -10.31
C GLY A 31 16.22 -1.69 -11.02
N SER A 32 15.13 -2.45 -11.11
CA SER A 32 13.85 -1.99 -11.70
C SER A 32 12.67 -2.00 -10.71
N VAL A 33 12.93 -2.04 -9.41
CA VAL A 33 11.87 -1.97 -8.39
C VAL A 33 11.50 -0.50 -8.14
N TYR A 34 10.40 -0.05 -8.73
CA TYR A 34 9.82 1.29 -8.53
C TYR A 34 8.69 1.29 -7.49
N ALA A 35 8.73 0.35 -6.53
CA ALA A 35 7.75 0.32 -5.45
C ALA A 35 7.96 1.55 -4.56
N LEU A 36 6.87 2.25 -4.23
CA LEU A 36 6.91 3.34 -3.27
C LEU A 36 7.27 2.77 -1.90
N ASP A 37 8.28 3.37 -1.27
CA ASP A 37 8.60 3.12 0.12
C ASP A 37 7.56 3.79 1.05
N LEU A 38 7.75 3.62 2.37
CA LEU A 38 6.89 4.27 3.36
C LEU A 38 6.86 5.80 3.22
N GLY A 39 7.96 6.42 2.77
CA GLY A 39 8.03 7.86 2.55
C GLY A 39 7.11 8.32 1.42
N GLY A 40 7.07 7.56 0.33
CA GLY A 40 6.18 7.88 -0.78
C GLY A 40 4.71 7.52 -0.55
N LEU A 41 4.42 6.55 0.33
CA LEU A 41 3.04 6.24 0.75
C LEU A 41 2.46 7.27 1.73
N THR A 42 3.31 8.06 2.41
CA THR A 42 2.91 9.15 3.31
C THR A 42 2.92 10.52 2.64
N ALA A 43 3.10 10.57 1.32
CA ALA A 43 3.06 11.82 0.57
C ALA A 43 1.66 12.47 0.68
N PRO A 44 1.58 13.81 0.73
CA PRO A 44 0.30 14.51 0.95
C PRO A 44 -0.70 14.34 -0.20
N ASP A 45 -0.24 13.93 -1.38
CA ASP A 45 -1.05 13.61 -2.56
C ASP A 45 -1.37 12.10 -2.66
N VAL A 46 -1.04 11.31 -1.64
CA VAL A 46 -1.34 9.88 -1.57
C VAL A 46 -2.31 9.61 -0.42
N THR A 47 -3.39 8.90 -0.74
CA THR A 47 -4.27 8.32 0.27
C THR A 47 -4.03 6.82 0.31
N PHE A 48 -3.86 6.30 1.53
CA PHE A 48 -3.66 4.88 1.76
C PHE A 48 -4.83 4.30 2.54
N TRP A 49 -5.23 3.09 2.17
CA TRP A 49 -6.27 2.33 2.84
C TRP A 49 -5.79 0.95 3.26
N SER A 50 -6.20 0.56 4.46
CA SER A 50 -6.07 -0.81 4.97
C SER A 50 -7.42 -1.53 4.89
N MET A 51 -7.38 -2.81 4.53
CA MET A 51 -8.56 -3.68 4.43
C MET A 51 -8.55 -4.72 5.53
N TRP A 52 -9.65 -4.83 6.26
CA TRP A 52 -9.77 -5.65 7.46
C TRP A 52 -10.95 -6.61 7.38
N ASP A 53 -10.81 -7.80 7.95
CA ASP A 53 -11.92 -8.67 8.31
C ASP A 53 -11.95 -8.89 9.83
N GLY A 54 -12.88 -8.19 10.49
CA GLY A 54 -12.88 -8.09 11.95
C GLY A 54 -11.63 -7.37 12.46
N ALA A 55 -10.78 -8.11 13.17
CA ALA A 55 -9.50 -7.62 13.71
C ALA A 55 -8.29 -8.04 12.87
N GLU A 56 -8.50 -8.82 11.81
CA GLU A 56 -7.44 -9.30 10.93
C GLU A 56 -7.26 -8.36 9.75
N ILE A 57 -6.01 -7.99 9.44
CA ILE A 57 -5.70 -7.24 8.22
C ILE A 57 -5.57 -8.23 7.06
N ILE A 58 -6.24 -7.93 5.95
CA ILE A 58 -6.31 -8.81 4.78
C ILE A 58 -5.76 -8.16 3.51
N GLY A 59 -5.38 -6.88 3.56
CA GLY A 59 -4.75 -6.21 2.43
C GLY A 59 -4.63 -4.70 2.58
N CYS A 60 -4.18 -4.07 1.51
CA CYS A 60 -4.07 -2.62 1.39
C CYS A 60 -4.21 -2.12 -0.05
N GLY A 61 -4.45 -0.81 -0.16
CA GLY A 61 -4.47 -0.06 -1.41
C GLY A 61 -3.95 1.36 -1.21
N ALA A 62 -3.23 1.90 -2.18
CA ALA A 62 -2.75 3.28 -2.20
C ALA A 62 -3.10 3.96 -3.53
N LEU A 63 -3.69 5.14 -3.45
CA LEU A 63 -4.01 5.99 -4.61
C LEU A 63 -3.28 7.30 -4.49
N LYS A 64 -2.53 7.66 -5.53
CA LYS A 64 -1.96 8.98 -5.70
C LYS A 64 -2.91 9.85 -6.52
N GLU A 65 -3.36 10.98 -6.01
CA GLU A 65 -4.10 11.97 -6.80
C GLU A 65 -3.14 12.66 -7.78
N LEU A 66 -3.50 12.67 -9.06
CA LEU A 66 -2.77 13.40 -10.10
C LEU A 66 -3.47 14.72 -10.43
N ASP A 67 -4.81 14.69 -10.46
CA ASP A 67 -5.70 15.84 -10.55
C ASP A 67 -7.10 15.46 -10.00
N PRO A 68 -8.06 16.40 -9.87
CA PRO A 68 -9.38 16.13 -9.29
C PRO A 68 -10.23 15.04 -9.97
N ARG A 69 -9.81 14.53 -11.13
CA ARG A 69 -10.48 13.49 -11.92
C ARG A 69 -9.59 12.29 -12.23
N HIS A 70 -8.31 12.33 -11.89
CA HIS A 70 -7.36 11.27 -12.20
C HIS A 70 -6.51 10.90 -10.98
N GLY A 71 -6.38 9.59 -10.76
CA GLY A 71 -5.47 9.04 -9.77
C GLY A 71 -4.69 7.86 -10.32
N GLU A 72 -3.53 7.61 -9.74
CA GLU A 72 -2.67 6.47 -10.05
C GLU A 72 -2.66 5.50 -8.87
N ILE A 73 -2.92 4.22 -9.15
CA ILE A 73 -2.81 3.17 -8.15
C ILE A 73 -1.34 2.81 -7.98
N LYS A 74 -0.84 2.83 -6.72
CA LYS A 74 0.58 2.64 -6.42
C LYS A 74 0.89 1.30 -5.77
N SER A 75 0.27 1.02 -4.63
CA SER A 75 0.52 -0.19 -3.85
C SER A 75 -0.80 -0.88 -3.54
N MET A 76 -1.01 -2.04 -4.14
CA MET A 76 -2.13 -2.93 -3.81
C MET A 76 -1.58 -4.30 -3.46
N HIS A 77 -2.08 -4.87 -2.37
CA HIS A 77 -1.71 -6.21 -1.95
C HIS A 77 -2.83 -6.84 -1.12
N THR A 78 -3.06 -8.12 -1.32
CA THR A 78 -3.96 -8.93 -0.51
C THR A 78 -3.15 -10.02 0.16
N LEU A 79 -3.34 -10.20 1.46
CA LEU A 79 -2.79 -11.34 2.18
C LEU A 79 -3.71 -12.54 1.89
N ALA A 80 -3.13 -13.62 1.36
CA ALA A 80 -3.85 -14.84 0.99
C ALA A 80 -4.17 -15.71 2.21
#